data_AF-M1XLH9-F1
#
_entry.id   AF-M1XLH9-F1
#
_cell.length_a   1.000
_cell.length_b   1.000
_cell.length_c   1.000
_cell.angle_alpha   90.00
_cell.angle_beta   90.00
_cell.angle_gamma   90.00
#
_symmetry.space_group_name_H-M   'P 1'
#
loop_
_entity.id
_entity.type
_entity.pdbx_description
1 polymer ?
#
loop_
_entity_poly.entity_id
_entity_poly.type
_entity_poly.pdbx_seq_one_letter_code
_entity_poly.pdbx_strand_id
1 'polypeptide(L)'
;MHKNETTDTIRLRIDGENEQLGIEPGETLMSALRRAGHYSIKNGCDEGVCGACNVILGDEGLTRSCLVPAVSCDSAEVMTVEGLLDDEGELHPLQEAFLDYGAAQCGYCIPGVLLSGYDLLQRNRDPTEEEIADALSGNICRCTGYVQQIEAIQAAAERLRDGESAVGGES
;
A
#
# COMPACT_ATOMS: atom_id res chain seq x y z
N MET A 1 -0.18 -2.25 -40.97
CA MET A 1 0.93 -1.73 -40.14
C MET A 1 1.23 -2.79 -39.10
N HIS A 2 2.34 -3.52 -39.26
CA HIS A 2 2.79 -4.50 -38.28
C HIS A 2 3.45 -3.71 -37.14
N LYS A 3 2.82 -3.62 -35.96
CA LYS A 3 3.52 -3.21 -34.75
C LYS A 3 4.41 -4.38 -34.36
N ASN A 4 5.72 -4.20 -34.45
CA ASN A 4 6.67 -5.10 -33.84
C ASN A 4 6.65 -4.75 -32.34
N GLU A 5 5.75 -5.37 -31.59
CA GLU A 5 5.62 -5.18 -30.14
C GLU A 5 6.78 -5.90 -29.47
N THR A 6 7.84 -5.16 -29.14
CA THR A 6 8.87 -5.63 -28.22
C THR A 6 8.27 -5.52 -26.81
N THR A 7 7.65 -6.59 -26.34
CA THR A 7 7.26 -6.74 -24.93
C THR A 7 8.52 -7.06 -24.14
N ASP A 8 9.00 -6.10 -23.34
CA ASP A 8 10.03 -6.39 -22.34
C ASP A 8 9.39 -7.18 -21.20
N THR A 9 10.19 -7.88 -20.40
CA THR A 9 9.70 -8.67 -19.28
C THR A 9 10.46 -8.32 -18.03
N ILE A 10 9.74 -8.05 -16.95
CA ILE A 10 10.29 -7.79 -15.62
C ILE A 10 9.90 -8.92 -14.67
N ARG A 11 10.75 -9.18 -13.69
CA ARG A 11 10.48 -10.08 -12.57
C ARG A 11 10.21 -9.24 -11.34
N LEU A 12 9.17 -9.57 -10.59
CA LEU A 12 8.83 -8.89 -9.34
C LEU A 12 8.62 -9.93 -8.25
N ARG A 13 8.91 -9.54 -7.01
CA ARG A 13 8.42 -10.26 -5.83
C ARG A 13 7.24 -9.47 -5.28
N ILE A 14 6.02 -9.92 -5.54
CA ILE A 14 4.78 -9.23 -5.18
C ILE A 14 4.16 -9.96 -3.99
N ASP A 15 4.00 -9.28 -2.86
CA ASP A 15 3.43 -9.84 -1.62
C ASP A 15 4.10 -11.18 -1.23
N GLY A 16 5.42 -11.27 -1.43
CA GLY A 16 6.23 -12.47 -1.15
C GLY A 16 6.31 -13.50 -2.27
N GLU A 17 5.46 -13.41 -3.30
CA GLU A 17 5.42 -14.34 -4.43
C GLU A 17 6.21 -13.83 -5.64
N ASN A 18 6.92 -14.72 -6.33
CA ASN A 18 7.67 -14.34 -7.54
C ASN A 18 6.76 -14.36 -8.77
N GLU A 19 6.66 -13.22 -9.45
CA GLU A 19 5.89 -13.06 -10.68
C GLU A 19 6.75 -12.52 -11.82
N GLN A 20 6.36 -12.88 -13.05
CA GLN A 20 6.99 -12.39 -14.26
C GLN A 20 5.95 -11.67 -15.11
N LEU A 21 6.14 -10.38 -15.34
CA LEU A 21 5.20 -9.53 -16.06
C LEU A 21 5.80 -9.09 -17.39
N GLY A 22 5.11 -9.39 -18.49
CA GLY A 22 5.39 -8.74 -19.78
C GLY A 22 4.87 -7.31 -19.74
N ILE A 23 5.68 -6.34 -20.19
CA ILE A 23 5.39 -4.89 -20.14
C ILE A 23 5.46 -4.24 -21.52
N GLU A 24 4.70 -3.16 -21.68
CA GLU A 24 4.76 -2.30 -22.87
C GLU A 24 5.75 -1.13 -22.68
N PRO A 25 6.39 -0.62 -23.76
CA PRO A 25 7.24 0.56 -23.67
C PRO A 25 6.51 1.76 -23.07
N GLY A 26 7.04 2.31 -21.97
CA GLY A 26 6.46 3.44 -21.26
C GLY A 26 5.31 3.09 -20.31
N GLU A 27 5.01 1.80 -20.12
CA GLU A 27 4.01 1.36 -19.15
C GLU A 27 4.46 1.69 -17.71
N THR A 28 3.52 2.17 -16.90
CA THR A 28 3.75 2.45 -15.48
C THR A 28 3.62 1.18 -14.64
N LEU A 29 4.29 1.13 -13.48
CA LEU A 29 4.20 0.00 -12.56
C LEU A 29 2.75 -0.28 -12.17
N MET A 30 1.96 0.78 -11.91
CA MET A 30 0.52 0.65 -11.65
C MET A 30 -0.21 -0.11 -12.78
N SER A 31 0.06 0.26 -14.03
CA SER A 31 -0.62 -0.33 -15.19
C SER A 31 -0.23 -1.81 -15.37
N ALA A 32 1.06 -2.12 -15.24
CA ALA A 32 1.57 -3.49 -15.31
C ALA A 32 0.96 -4.38 -14.20
N LEU A 33 0.99 -3.93 -12.94
CA LEU A 33 0.43 -4.66 -11.80
C LEU A 33 -1.07 -4.89 -11.94
N ARG A 34 -1.83 -3.84 -12.31
CA ARG A 34 -3.29 -3.97 -12.51
C ARG A 34 -3.63 -4.91 -13.65
N ARG A 35 -2.88 -4.88 -14.76
CA ARG A 35 -3.08 -5.80 -15.88
C ARG A 35 -2.78 -7.25 -15.49
N ALA A 36 -1.85 -7.46 -14.56
CA ALA A 36 -1.53 -8.77 -13.99
C ALA A 36 -2.58 -9.30 -12.98
N GLY A 37 -3.49 -8.45 -12.51
CA GLY A 37 -4.58 -8.86 -11.61
C GLY A 37 -4.55 -8.21 -10.23
N HIS A 38 -3.53 -7.40 -9.93
CA HIS A 38 -3.38 -6.69 -8.64
C HIS A 38 -4.30 -5.47 -8.58
N TYR A 39 -5.60 -5.74 -8.44
CA TYR A 39 -6.65 -4.73 -8.60
C TYR A 39 -6.89 -3.85 -7.37
N SER A 40 -6.33 -4.19 -6.21
CA SER A 40 -6.38 -3.33 -5.02
C SER A 40 -5.72 -1.99 -5.24
N ILE A 41 -4.63 -1.95 -6.01
CA ILE A 41 -3.95 -0.74 -6.48
C ILE A 41 -4.89 0.01 -7.41
N LYS A 42 -5.37 1.21 -7.07
CA LYS A 42 -6.37 1.91 -7.87
C LYS A 42 -5.78 3.07 -8.68
N ASN A 43 -6.30 3.26 -9.89
CA ASN A 43 -6.10 4.51 -10.62
C ASN A 43 -7.16 5.53 -10.19
N GLY A 44 -6.80 6.50 -9.35
CA GLY A 44 -7.68 7.60 -8.95
C GLY A 44 -7.42 8.92 -9.69
N CYS A 45 -6.22 9.12 -10.26
CA CYS A 45 -5.87 10.34 -10.97
C CYS A 45 -4.78 10.18 -12.04
N ASP A 46 -3.94 9.15 -11.96
CA ASP A 46 -2.78 8.91 -12.87
C ASP A 46 -1.72 10.03 -12.94
N GLU A 47 -1.79 10.98 -12.01
CA GLU A 47 -0.94 12.19 -11.98
C GLU A 47 -0.08 12.27 -10.70
N GLY A 48 -0.07 11.21 -9.88
CA GLY A 48 0.70 11.19 -8.64
C GLY A 48 0.14 12.06 -7.51
N VAL A 49 -1.14 12.40 -7.54
CA VAL A 49 -1.77 13.29 -6.56
C VAL A 49 -2.55 12.51 -5.49
N CYS A 50 -3.39 11.55 -5.89
CA CYS A 50 -4.44 11.01 -5.01
C CYS A 50 -4.02 9.88 -4.06
N GLY A 51 -2.89 9.23 -4.28
CA GLY A 51 -2.37 8.15 -3.39
C GLY A 51 -3.07 6.78 -3.54
N ALA A 52 -4.15 6.68 -4.31
CA ALA A 52 -4.89 5.43 -4.45
C ALA A 52 -4.10 4.29 -5.13
N CYS A 53 -2.97 4.61 -5.76
CA CYS A 53 -2.05 3.67 -6.41
C CYS A 53 -0.81 3.35 -5.55
N ASN A 54 -0.79 3.71 -4.27
CA ASN A 54 0.35 3.44 -3.41
C ASN A 54 0.66 1.94 -3.35
N VAL A 55 1.95 1.64 -3.31
CA VAL A 55 2.56 0.34 -2.99
C VAL A 55 3.75 0.61 -2.07
N ILE A 56 4.27 -0.40 -1.37
CA ILE A 56 5.62 -0.33 -0.79
C ILE A 56 6.57 -0.94 -1.82
N LEU A 57 7.57 -0.18 -2.28
CA LEU A 57 8.50 -0.61 -3.32
C LEU A 57 9.90 -0.81 -2.72
N GLY A 58 10.22 -2.06 -2.35
CA GLY A 58 11.49 -2.45 -1.74
C GLY A 58 11.95 -1.46 -0.66
N ASP A 59 13.21 -1.04 -0.74
CA ASP A 59 13.81 -0.06 0.18
C ASP A 59 13.36 1.40 -0.09
N GLU A 60 12.69 1.69 -1.21
CA GLU A 60 12.16 3.03 -1.50
C GLU A 60 10.97 3.37 -0.60
N GLY A 61 10.29 2.36 -0.06
CA GLY A 61 9.13 2.52 0.81
C GLY A 61 7.87 2.92 0.05
N LEU A 62 6.99 3.68 0.72
CA LEU A 62 5.71 4.12 0.17
C LEU A 62 5.87 4.90 -1.14
N THR A 63 5.38 4.31 -2.24
CA THR A 63 5.60 4.81 -3.60
C THR A 63 4.32 4.87 -4.40
N ARG A 64 4.15 5.96 -5.16
CA ARG A 64 3.03 6.13 -6.10
C ARG A 64 3.33 5.36 -7.39
N SER A 65 2.82 4.13 -7.52
CA SER A 65 3.12 3.25 -8.66
C SER A 65 2.72 3.82 -10.03
N CYS A 66 1.82 4.80 -10.11
CA CYS A 66 1.47 5.47 -11.37
C CYS A 66 2.60 6.35 -11.94
N LEU A 67 3.58 6.74 -11.13
CA LEU A 67 4.72 7.56 -11.58
C LEU A 67 5.99 6.74 -11.87
N VAL A 68 5.97 5.45 -11.55
CA VAL A 68 7.14 4.58 -11.69
C VAL A 68 7.10 3.89 -13.05
N PRO A 69 8.14 4.00 -13.90
CA PRO A 69 8.24 3.21 -15.11
C PRO A 69 8.38 1.72 -14.77
N ALA A 70 7.53 0.84 -15.32
CA ALA A 70 7.58 -0.59 -15.00
C ALA A 70 8.95 -1.21 -15.34
N VAL A 71 9.58 -0.75 -16.43
CA VAL A 71 10.90 -1.23 -16.89
C VAL A 71 12.02 -1.04 -15.86
N SER A 72 11.90 -0.08 -14.93
CA SER A 72 12.93 0.14 -13.90
C SER A 72 12.77 -0.77 -12.68
N CYS A 73 11.75 -1.62 -12.65
CA CYS A 73 11.42 -2.44 -11.48
C CYS A 73 11.85 -3.91 -11.62
N ASP A 74 12.68 -4.29 -12.60
CA ASP A 74 13.15 -5.69 -12.68
C ASP A 74 13.87 -6.11 -11.39
N SER A 75 13.45 -7.23 -10.84
CA SER A 75 13.85 -7.82 -9.56
C SER A 75 13.47 -7.01 -8.31
N ALA A 76 12.55 -6.04 -8.41
CA ALA A 76 12.06 -5.29 -7.25
C ALA A 76 11.05 -6.10 -6.41
N GLU A 77 10.98 -5.78 -5.12
CA GLU A 77 9.93 -6.24 -4.21
C GLU A 77 8.81 -5.20 -4.15
N VAL A 78 7.57 -5.65 -4.27
CA VAL A 78 6.37 -4.83 -4.22
C VAL A 78 5.43 -5.42 -3.19
N MET A 79 5.05 -4.63 -2.18
CA MET A 79 3.96 -5.00 -1.28
C MET A 79 2.74 -4.13 -1.59
N THR A 80 1.62 -4.82 -1.82
CA THR A 80 0.29 -4.25 -1.99
C THR A 80 -0.47 -4.30 -0.66
N VAL A 81 -1.75 -3.93 -0.64
CA VAL A 81 -2.54 -4.01 0.60
C VAL A 81 -2.80 -5.46 1.02
N GLU A 82 -2.78 -6.40 0.06
CA GLU A 82 -2.91 -7.83 0.32
C GLU A 82 -1.73 -8.35 1.16
N GLY A 83 -0.52 -7.82 0.95
CA GLY A 83 0.66 -8.17 1.75
C GLY A 83 0.64 -7.69 3.21
N LEU A 84 -0.44 -7.04 3.67
CA LEU A 84 -0.65 -6.78 5.10
C LEU A 84 -1.16 -8.01 5.86
N LEU A 85 -1.75 -8.99 5.18
CA LEU A 85 -2.16 -10.23 5.83
C LEU A 85 -0.92 -10.99 6.33
N ASP A 86 -1.05 -11.67 7.48
CA ASP A 86 -0.02 -12.59 7.92
C ASP A 86 -0.04 -13.92 7.14
N ASP A 87 0.88 -14.83 7.46
CA ASP A 87 1.02 -16.13 6.78
C ASP A 87 -0.21 -17.03 7.00
N GLU A 88 -0.99 -16.79 8.05
CA GLU A 88 -2.26 -17.46 8.35
C GLU A 88 -3.47 -16.81 7.65
N GLY A 89 -3.28 -15.63 7.06
CA GLY A 89 -4.33 -14.85 6.39
C GLY A 89 -5.14 -13.97 7.34
N GLU A 90 -4.67 -13.75 8.56
CA GLU A 90 -5.30 -12.86 9.52
C GLU A 90 -5.00 -11.39 9.19
N LEU A 91 -5.93 -10.52 9.63
CA LEU A 91 -5.82 -9.09 9.35
C LEU A 91 -4.71 -8.45 10.19
N HIS A 92 -3.94 -7.58 9.55
CA HIS A 92 -3.05 -6.69 10.30
C HIS A 92 -3.86 -5.82 11.27
N PRO A 93 -3.35 -5.47 12.47
CA PRO A 93 -4.06 -4.60 13.42
C PRO A 93 -4.54 -3.27 12.83
N LEU A 94 -3.85 -2.78 11.79
CA LEU A 94 -4.28 -1.61 11.02
C LEU A 94 -5.55 -1.86 10.21
N GLN A 95 -5.68 -3.00 9.55
CA GLN A 95 -6.88 -3.38 8.80
C GLN A 95 -8.06 -3.57 9.76
N GLU A 96 -7.84 -4.23 10.91
CA GLU A 96 -8.86 -4.41 11.95
C GLU A 96 -9.35 -3.06 12.50
N ALA A 97 -8.43 -2.15 12.84
CA ALA A 97 -8.79 -0.83 13.34
C ALA A 97 -9.62 -0.04 12.32
N PHE A 98 -9.33 -0.17 11.02
CA PHE A 98 -10.15 0.48 9.98
C PHE A 98 -11.58 -0.04 9.94
N LEU A 99 -11.80 -1.33 10.23
CA LEU A 99 -13.13 -1.91 10.35
C LEU A 99 -13.84 -1.40 11.60
N ASP A 100 -13.18 -1.45 12.75
CA ASP A 100 -13.77 -1.09 14.04
C ASP A 100 -14.20 0.38 14.11
N TYR A 101 -13.40 1.27 13.53
CA TYR A 101 -13.64 2.72 13.55
C TYR A 101 -14.48 3.20 12.36
N GLY A 102 -14.91 2.31 11.45
CA GLY A 102 -15.66 2.70 10.26
C GLY A 102 -14.86 3.64 9.34
N ALA A 103 -13.55 3.44 9.26
CA ALA A 103 -12.62 4.27 8.51
C ALA A 103 -12.68 4.06 6.98
N ALA A 104 -13.60 3.21 6.52
CA ALA A 104 -13.89 2.93 5.12
C ALA A 104 -15.37 3.13 4.80
N GLN A 105 -15.65 3.87 3.72
CA GLN A 105 -17.01 3.99 3.15
C GLN A 105 -17.06 3.35 1.75
N CYS A 106 -16.74 4.10 0.68
CA CYS A 106 -16.71 3.54 -0.68
C CYS A 106 -15.54 2.56 -0.91
N GLY A 107 -14.56 2.54 -0.01
CA GLY A 107 -13.40 1.65 -0.06
C GLY A 107 -12.31 2.02 -1.07
N TYR A 108 -12.56 2.93 -2.02
CA TYR A 108 -11.65 3.11 -3.17
C TYR A 108 -10.23 3.57 -2.81
N CYS A 109 -10.10 4.53 -1.88
CA CYS A 109 -8.79 5.04 -1.44
C CYS A 109 -8.12 4.16 -0.37
N ILE A 110 -8.86 3.23 0.23
CA ILE A 110 -8.45 2.54 1.45
C ILE A 110 -7.19 1.69 1.28
N PRO A 111 -6.98 0.97 0.16
CA PRO A 111 -5.71 0.28 -0.07
C PRO A 111 -4.48 1.21 0.06
N GLY A 112 -4.52 2.37 -0.60
CA GLY A 112 -3.41 3.33 -0.55
C GLY A 112 -3.24 4.00 0.81
N VAL A 113 -4.36 4.29 1.49
CA VAL A 113 -4.36 4.84 2.86
C VAL A 113 -3.77 3.84 3.86
N LEU A 114 -4.14 2.55 3.78
CA LEU A 114 -3.61 1.50 4.64
C LEU A 114 -2.09 1.36 4.47
N LEU A 115 -1.59 1.40 3.24
CA LEU A 115 -0.14 1.36 3.01
C LEU A 115 0.58 2.60 3.53
N SER A 116 -0.03 3.79 3.47
CA SER A 116 0.53 4.99 4.09
C SER A 116 0.56 4.94 5.61
N GLY A 117 -0.51 4.42 6.22
CA GLY A 117 -0.55 4.17 7.66
C GLY A 117 0.49 3.12 8.08
N TYR A 118 0.61 2.03 7.31
CA TYR A 118 1.62 1.00 7.54
C TYR A 118 3.04 1.56 7.48
N ASP A 119 3.39 2.29 6.41
CA ASP A 119 4.71 2.92 6.25
C ASP A 119 5.05 3.88 7.40
N LEU A 120 4.07 4.68 7.86
CA LEU A 120 4.22 5.51 9.04
C LEU A 120 4.53 4.67 10.28
N LEU A 121 3.72 3.63 10.55
CA LEU A 121 3.83 2.82 11.76
C LEU A 121 5.09 1.95 11.80
N GLN A 122 5.69 1.62 10.66
CA GLN A 122 7.01 1.00 10.61
C GLN A 122 8.12 1.93 11.14
N ARG A 123 7.96 3.24 10.96
CA ARG A 123 8.97 4.25 11.34
C ARG A 123 8.68 4.92 12.68
N ASN A 124 7.42 5.06 13.05
CA ASN A 124 6.96 5.66 14.30
C ASN A 124 5.78 4.85 14.86
N ARG A 125 6.03 4.11 15.94
CA ARG A 125 5.04 3.25 16.62
C ARG A 125 4.13 4.00 17.59
N ASP A 126 4.32 5.31 17.79
CA ASP A 126 3.46 6.17 18.61
C ASP A 126 3.29 7.55 17.96
N PRO A 127 2.70 7.61 16.75
CA PRO A 127 2.56 8.86 16.04
C PRO A 127 1.46 9.73 16.66
N THR A 128 1.71 11.04 16.66
CA THR A 128 0.70 12.05 16.99
C THR A 128 -0.34 12.16 15.87
N GLU A 129 -1.51 12.72 16.19
CA GLU A 129 -2.55 13.00 15.19
C GLU A 129 -2.03 13.83 14.00
N GLU A 130 -1.16 14.82 14.27
CA GLU A 130 -0.54 15.67 13.24
C GLU A 130 0.37 14.85 12.32
N GLU A 131 1.21 13.96 12.86
CA GLU A 131 2.07 13.08 12.05
C GLU A 131 1.25 12.09 11.21
N ILE A 132 0.12 11.60 11.73
CA ILE A 132 -0.79 10.75 10.98
C ILE A 132 -1.44 11.55 9.84
N ALA A 133 -1.94 12.75 10.13
CA ALA A 133 -2.54 13.63 9.12
C ALA A 133 -1.53 13.98 8.00
N ASP A 134 -0.28 14.25 8.36
CA ASP A 134 0.80 14.51 7.41
C ASP A 134 1.11 13.29 6.55
N ALA A 135 1.18 12.09 7.13
CA ALA A 135 1.35 10.84 6.38
C ALA A 135 0.19 10.58 5.41
N LEU A 136 -1.02 11.00 5.77
CA LEU A 136 -2.21 10.88 4.94
C LEU A 136 -2.38 12.02 3.93
N SER A 137 -1.62 13.11 4.01
CA SER A 137 -1.74 14.28 3.13
C SER A 137 -1.60 13.93 1.63
N GLY A 138 -0.88 12.85 1.31
CA GLY A 138 -0.73 12.31 -0.04
C GLY A 138 -1.87 11.41 -0.53
N ASN A 139 -2.88 11.15 0.31
CA ASN A 139 -4.02 10.26 0.04
C ASN A 139 -5.34 11.05 0.05
N ILE A 140 -5.99 11.16 -1.11
CA ILE A 140 -7.26 11.87 -1.22
C ILE A 140 -8.41 10.91 -0.93
N CYS A 141 -9.14 11.18 0.16
CA CYS A 141 -10.39 10.51 0.46
C CYS A 141 -11.57 11.48 0.28
N ARG A 142 -12.57 11.07 -0.51
CA ARG A 142 -13.76 11.91 -0.77
C ARG A 142 -14.95 11.62 0.17
N CYS A 143 -14.87 10.54 0.95
CA CYS A 143 -16.03 9.99 1.66
C CYS A 143 -15.94 10.18 3.18
N THR A 144 -14.80 9.89 3.80
CA THR A 144 -14.67 9.80 5.26
C THR A 144 -14.43 11.15 5.94
N GLY A 145 -13.72 12.07 5.28
CA GLY A 145 -13.25 13.30 5.93
C GLY A 145 -12.05 13.09 6.87
N TYR A 146 -11.34 11.97 6.73
CA TYR A 146 -10.07 11.60 7.39
C TYR A 146 -10.12 11.31 8.90
N VAL A 147 -11.05 11.88 9.66
CA VAL A 147 -11.09 11.73 11.13
C VAL A 147 -11.05 10.26 11.56
N GLN A 148 -11.94 9.40 11.05
CA GLN A 148 -11.95 7.98 11.42
C GLN A 148 -10.70 7.22 10.95
N GLN A 149 -10.04 7.68 9.88
CA GLN A 149 -8.80 7.05 9.40
C GLN A 149 -7.64 7.38 10.34
N ILE A 150 -7.59 8.61 10.83
CA ILE A 150 -6.61 9.04 11.82
C ILE A 150 -6.80 8.26 13.12
N GLU A 151 -8.04 8.22 13.63
CA GLU A 151 -8.39 7.47 14.85
C GLU A 151 -8.05 5.97 14.72
N ALA A 152 -8.32 5.37 13.55
CA ALA A 152 -7.98 3.98 13.28
C ALA A 152 -6.46 3.72 13.26
N ILE A 153 -5.66 4.61 12.65
CA ILE A 153 -4.19 4.47 12.63
C ILE A 153 -3.64 4.59 14.05
N GLN A 154 -4.18 5.50 14.85
CA GLN A 154 -3.75 5.69 16.24
C GLN A 154 -4.08 4.46 17.10
N ALA A 155 -5.29 3.91 16.96
CA ALA A 155 -5.68 2.66 17.61
C ALA A 155 -4.82 1.47 17.16
N ALA A 156 -4.47 1.41 15.88
CA ALA A 156 -3.56 0.38 15.36
C ALA A 156 -2.15 0.50 15.97
N ALA A 157 -1.65 1.73 16.17
CA ALA A 157 -0.37 1.98 16.84
C ALA A 157 -0.38 1.42 18.28
N GLU A 158 -1.44 1.66 19.03
CA GLU A 158 -1.64 1.11 20.38
C GLU A 158 -1.62 -0.43 20.36
N ARG A 159 -2.43 -1.06 19.49
CA ARG A 159 -2.50 -2.53 19.37
C ARG A 159 -1.15 -3.16 19.07
N LEU A 160 -0.37 -2.54 18.18
CA LEU A 160 0.95 -3.06 17.79
C LEU A 160 1.95 -3.03 18.95
N ARG A 161 1.92 -1.98 19.80
CA ARG A 161 2.78 -1.90 20.99
C ARG A 161 2.37 -2.90 22.08
N ASP A 162 1.07 -3.10 22.24
CA ASP A 162 0.53 -4.06 23.22
C ASP A 162 0.84 -5.51 22.81
N GLY A 163 0.77 -5.83 21.51
CA GLY A 163 1.14 -7.14 20.96
C GLY A 163 2.60 -7.51 21.20
N GLU A 164 3.54 -6.56 21.05
CA GLU A 164 4.96 -6.77 21.36
C GLU A 164 5.22 -6.99 22.86
N SER A 165 4.46 -6.29 23.70
CA SER A 165 4.56 -6.42 25.16
C SER A 165 4.09 -7.80 25.67
N ALA A 166 3.20 -8.46 24.93
CA ALA A 166 2.73 -9.82 25.25
C ALA A 166 3.73 -10.92 24.84
N VAL A 167 4.57 -10.68 23.82
CA VAL A 167 5.55 -11.66 23.32
C VAL A 167 6.90 -11.57 24.06
N GLY A 168 7.25 -10.41 24.63
CA GLY A 168 8.48 -10.21 25.41
C GLY A 168 8.48 -10.73 26.86
N GLY A 169 7.43 -11.44 27.28
CA GLY A 169 7.19 -11.85 28.67
C GLY A 169 7.65 -13.27 29.06
N GLU A 170 8.35 -13.98 28.18
CA GLU A 170 8.95 -15.29 28.48
C GLU A 170 10.47 -15.17 28.52
N SER A 171 11.02 -15.02 29.73
CA SER A 171 12.46 -15.18 30.05
C SER A 171 12.61 -15.78 31.43
#